data_AF-A0A0F9MSR4-F1
#
_entry.id   AF-A0A0F9MSR4-F1
#
_cell.length_a   1.000
_cell.length_b   1.000
_cell.length_c   1.000
_cell.angle_alpha   90.00
_cell.angle_beta   90.00
_cell.angle_gamma   90.00
#
_symmetry.space_group_name_H-M   'P 1'
#
loop_
_entity.id
_entity.type
_entity.pdbx_description
1 polymer ?
#
loop_
_entity_poly.entity_id
_entity_poly.type
_entity_poly.pdbx_seq_one_letter_code
_entity_poly.pdbx_strand_id
1 'polypeptide(L)'
;MDQFESYLQYQKEITEFKLKIINRFQKGIKPEIKRTSKIDTVRNVLNIAGRPLHVTEIIQLAKRDFAVDLDRDSIVSAILKKVKASKSFVRTSPNTFALKEHGSDERGQHDKRD
;
A
#
# COMPACT_ATOMS: atom_id res chain seq x y z
N MET A 1 33.26 34.96 22.58
CA MET A 1 32.26 34.00 23.09
C MET A 1 31.15 33.72 22.08
N ASP A 2 30.73 34.70 21.26
CA ASP A 2 29.54 34.57 20.38
C ASP A 2 29.64 33.58 19.21
N GLN A 3 30.83 33.37 18.64
CA GLN A 3 31.02 32.52 17.45
C GLN A 3 30.95 31.02 17.76
N PHE A 4 31.38 30.62 18.96
CA PHE A 4 31.37 29.22 19.38
C PHE A 4 29.95 28.74 19.67
N GLU A 5 29.16 29.55 20.39
CA GLU A 5 27.74 29.33 20.61
C GLU A 5 26.95 29.27 19.30
N SER A 6 27.23 30.18 18.36
CA SER A 6 26.59 30.16 17.04
C SER A 6 26.90 28.88 16.25
N TYR A 7 28.14 28.38 16.35
CA TYR A 7 28.54 27.12 15.73
C TYR A 7 27.84 25.91 16.37
N LEU A 8 27.73 25.86 17.70
CA LEU A 8 27.02 24.79 18.40
C LEU A 8 25.53 24.79 18.07
N GLN A 9 24.91 25.97 18.00
CA GLN A 9 23.51 26.13 17.60
C GLN A 9 23.28 25.63 16.17
N TYR A 10 24.15 26.00 15.24
CA TYR A 10 24.08 25.51 13.85
C TYR A 10 24.21 23.98 13.77
N GLN A 11 25.18 23.39 14.48
CA GLN A 11 25.37 21.93 14.50
C GLN A 11 24.14 21.21 15.07
N LYS A 12 23.52 21.77 16.11
CA LYS A 12 22.28 21.25 16.69
C LYS A 12 21.15 21.25 15.67
N GLU A 13 20.91 22.37 15.00
CA GLU A 13 19.84 22.51 14.01
C GLU A 13 20.02 21.57 12.82
N ILE A 14 21.24 21.44 12.30
CA ILE A 14 21.55 20.48 11.22
C ILE A 14 21.27 19.05 11.65
N THR A 15 21.62 18.69 12.89
CA THR A 15 21.40 17.35 13.42
C THR A 15 19.92 17.05 13.58
N GLU A 16 19.15 17.99 14.14
CA GLU A 16 17.70 17.88 14.28
C GLU A 16 17.02 17.77 12.90
N PHE A 17 17.47 18.55 11.92
CA PHE A 17 16.97 18.49 10.55
C PHE A 17 17.25 17.14 9.89
N LYS A 18 18.48 16.62 10.02
CA LYS A 18 18.85 15.28 9.53
C LYS A 18 17.98 14.20 10.18
N LEU A 19 17.78 14.25 11.50
CA LEU A 19 16.91 13.33 12.21
C LEU A 19 15.45 13.42 11.75
N LYS A 20 14.95 14.63 11.49
CA LYS A 20 13.59 14.84 10.97
C LYS A 20 13.42 14.27 9.55
N ILE A 21 14.42 14.45 8.69
CA ILE A 21 14.45 13.84 7.36
C ILE A 21 14.46 12.32 7.48
N ILE A 22 15.40 11.76 8.26
CA ILE A 22 15.50 10.31 8.47
C ILE A 22 14.19 9.76 9.03
N ASN A 23 13.59 10.40 10.04
CA ASN A 23 12.31 9.99 10.59
C ASN A 23 11.17 10.11 9.57
N ARG A 24 11.15 11.12 8.71
CA ARG A 24 10.15 11.26 7.63
C ARG A 24 10.32 10.17 6.59
N PHE A 25 11.55 9.87 6.17
CA PHE A 25 11.83 8.78 5.24
C PHE A 25 11.50 7.43 5.88
N GLN A 26 11.91 7.18 7.13
CA GLN A 26 11.52 5.99 7.88
C GLN A 26 10.01 5.88 8.09
N LYS A 27 9.28 6.99 8.26
CA LYS A 27 7.80 7.02 8.31
C LYS A 27 7.14 6.89 6.94
N GLY A 28 7.81 7.27 5.85
CA GLY A 28 7.37 6.98 4.48
C GLY A 28 7.64 5.53 4.08
N ILE A 29 8.66 4.90 4.70
CA ILE A 29 9.05 3.50 4.51
C ILE A 29 8.28 2.57 5.47
N LYS A 30 7.84 3.05 6.64
CA LYS A 30 6.89 2.35 7.51
C LYS A 30 5.48 2.80 7.17
N PRO A 31 4.66 2.01 6.45
CA PRO A 31 3.24 2.32 6.34
C PRO A 31 2.69 2.50 7.77
N GLU A 32 2.05 3.63 8.00
CA GLU A 32 1.39 3.99 9.26
C GLU A 32 0.58 2.77 9.73
N ILE A 33 1.04 2.07 10.78
CA ILE A 33 0.33 0.93 11.35
C ILE A 33 -0.86 1.47 12.16
N LYS A 34 -1.78 2.16 11.48
CA LYS A 34 -3.16 2.36 11.94
C LYS A 34 -3.79 0.99 11.88
N ARG A 35 -3.79 0.25 13.00
CA ARG A 35 -4.48 -1.06 13.18
C ARG A 35 -4.69 -1.76 11.84
N THR A 36 -3.63 -2.29 11.24
CA THR A 36 -3.66 -2.86 9.88
C THR A 36 -4.82 -3.83 9.81
N SER A 37 -5.95 -3.37 9.26
CA SER A 37 -7.12 -4.20 9.13
C SER A 37 -6.76 -5.22 8.07
N LYS A 38 -7.32 -6.43 8.13
CA LYS A 38 -7.08 -7.47 7.09
C LYS A 38 -7.25 -6.90 5.66
N ILE A 39 -8.07 -5.86 5.52
CA ILE A 39 -8.29 -5.11 4.29
C ILE A 39 -7.12 -4.23 3.85
N ASP A 40 -6.36 -3.62 4.76
CA ASP A 40 -5.20 -2.82 4.40
C ASP A 40 -4.08 -3.70 3.86
N THR A 41 -3.91 -4.91 4.42
CA THR A 41 -3.00 -5.92 3.86
C THR A 41 -3.41 -6.30 2.43
N VAL A 42 -4.70 -6.56 2.20
CA VAL A 42 -5.22 -6.85 0.86
C VAL A 42 -5.03 -5.68 -0.10
N ARG A 43 -5.23 -4.44 0.37
CA ARG A 43 -4.95 -3.23 -0.42
C ARG A 43 -3.48 -3.20 -0.84
N ASN A 44 -2.57 -3.42 0.11
CA ASN A 44 -1.14 -3.41 -0.18
C ASN A 44 -0.75 -4.52 -1.15
N VAL A 45 -1.28 -5.73 -0.99
CA VAL A 45 -1.05 -6.85 -1.92
C VAL A 45 -1.51 -6.50 -3.34
N LEU A 46 -2.72 -5.96 -3.50
CA LEU A 46 -3.22 -5.56 -4.83
C LEU A 46 -2.43 -4.37 -5.41
N ASN A 47 -1.98 -3.45 -4.57
CA ASN A 47 -1.17 -2.31 -4.98
C ASN A 47 0.22 -2.74 -5.47
N ILE A 48 0.87 -3.65 -4.75
CA ILE A 48 2.17 -4.23 -5.13
C ILE A 48 2.04 -5.05 -6.42
N ALA A 49 0.95 -5.81 -6.55
CA ALA A 49 0.71 -6.62 -7.75
C ALA A 49 0.37 -5.79 -8.99
N GLY A 50 -0.21 -4.60 -8.82
CA GLY A 50 -0.57 -3.68 -9.91
C GLY A 50 -1.57 -4.25 -10.93
N ARG A 51 -2.25 -5.36 -10.60
CA ARG A 51 -3.17 -6.07 -11.49
C ARG A 51 -4.35 -6.67 -10.70
N PRO A 52 -5.47 -6.99 -11.36
CA PRO A 52 -6.53 -7.76 -10.72
C PRO A 52 -6.00 -9.13 -10.27
N LEU A 53 -6.30 -9.51 -9.03
CA LEU A 53 -5.88 -10.81 -8.49
C LEU A 53 -7.08 -11.61 -7.99
N HIS A 54 -6.99 -12.93 -8.14
CA HIS A 54 -7.96 -13.84 -7.59
C HIS A 54 -7.80 -13.93 -6.06
N VAL A 55 -8.88 -14.18 -5.32
CA VAL A 55 -8.87 -14.24 -3.84
C VAL A 55 -7.82 -15.21 -3.30
N THR A 56 -7.57 -16.31 -4.02
CA THR A 56 -6.58 -17.31 -3.59
C THR A 56 -5.16 -16.77 -3.72
N GLU A 57 -4.86 -16.02 -4.78
CA GLU A 57 -3.57 -15.35 -4.96
C GLU A 57 -3.37 -14.27 -3.90
N ILE A 58 -4.43 -13.50 -3.59
CA ILE A 58 -4.39 -12.48 -2.54
C ILE A 58 -4.02 -13.11 -1.19
N ILE A 59 -4.63 -14.24 -0.83
CA ILE A 59 -4.33 -14.96 0.42
C ILE A 59 -2.88 -15.45 0.44
N GLN A 60 -2.41 -16.04 -0.66
CA GLN A 60 -1.02 -16.52 -0.76
C GLN A 60 0.00 -15.39 -0.62
N LEU A 61 -0.21 -14.29 -1.33
CA LEU A 61 0.67 -13.11 -1.27
C LEU A 61 0.61 -12.43 0.10
N ALA A 62 -0.57 -12.35 0.73
CA ALA A 62 -0.69 -11.81 2.09
C ALA A 62 0.08 -12.67 3.12
N LYS A 63 0.02 -13.99 2.98
CA LYS A 63 0.76 -14.90 3.85
C LYS A 63 2.27 -14.82 3.61
N ARG A 64 2.70 -14.70 2.35
CA ARG A 64 4.12 -14.62 1.97
C ARG A 64 4.75 -13.28 2.32
N ASP A 65 4.10 -12.18 1.97
CA ASP A 65 4.69 -10.84 2.02
C ASP A 65 4.40 -10.11 3.34
N PHE A 66 3.33 -10.50 4.05
CA PHE A 66 2.90 -9.86 5.29
C PHE A 66 2.75 -10.80 6.48
N ALA A 67 2.97 -12.12 6.31
CA ALA A 67 2.80 -13.14 7.35
C ALA A 67 1.42 -13.12 8.03
N VAL A 68 0.37 -12.69 7.32
CA VAL A 68 -1.01 -12.62 7.83
C VAL A 68 -1.81 -13.80 7.29
N ASP A 69 -2.48 -14.53 8.18
CA ASP A 69 -3.44 -15.56 7.78
C ASP A 69 -4.81 -14.93 7.47
N LEU A 70 -5.23 -15.11 6.23
CA LEU A 70 -6.45 -14.52 5.68
C LEU A 70 -7.44 -15.61 5.33
N ASP A 71 -8.59 -15.57 5.97
CA ASP A 71 -9.72 -16.44 5.65
C ASP A 71 -10.44 -15.95 4.39
N ARG A 72 -10.78 -16.88 3.49
CA ARG A 72 -11.37 -16.60 2.17
C ARG A 72 -12.70 -15.86 2.32
N ASP A 73 -13.63 -16.39 3.11
CA ASP A 73 -14.98 -15.83 3.23
C ASP A 73 -14.97 -14.47 3.94
N SER A 74 -14.10 -14.34 4.94
CA SER A 74 -13.85 -13.09 5.65
C SER A 74 -13.33 -11.99 4.73
N ILE A 75 -12.36 -12.30 3.86
CA ILE A 75 -11.77 -11.32 2.93
C ILE A 75 -12.74 -10.95 1.81
N VAL A 76 -13.41 -11.93 1.19
CA VAL A 76 -14.40 -11.66 0.14
C VAL A 76 -15.48 -10.71 0.66
N SER A 77 -16.03 -10.99 1.84
CA SER A 77 -17.04 -10.15 2.48
C SER A 77 -16.52 -8.75 2.79
N ALA A 78 -15.30 -8.65 3.30
CA ALA A 78 -14.68 -7.37 3.64
C ALA A 78 -14.38 -6.52 2.37
N ILE A 79 -13.90 -7.14 1.29
CA ILE A 79 -13.65 -6.46 0.00
C ILE A 79 -14.99 -6.00 -0.57
N LEU A 80 -16.01 -6.87 -0.63
CA LEU A 80 -17.35 -6.52 -1.11
C LEU A 80 -17.94 -5.34 -0.34
N LYS A 81 -17.75 -5.27 0.98
CA LYS A 81 -18.18 -4.14 1.80
C LYS A 81 -17.50 -2.83 1.37
N LYS A 82 -16.21 -2.88 0.99
CA LYS A 82 -15.45 -1.72 0.51
C LYS A 82 -15.74 -1.35 -0.95
N VAL A 83 -16.08 -2.33 -1.79
CA VAL A 83 -16.61 -2.11 -3.15
C VAL A 83 -17.96 -1.38 -3.06
N LYS A 84 -18.89 -1.85 -2.21
CA LYS A 84 -20.18 -1.18 -1.96
C LYS A 84 -20.00 0.24 -1.41
N ALA A 85 -19.01 0.43 -0.53
CA ALA A 85 -18.65 1.76 -0.04
C ALA A 85 -17.97 2.66 -1.09
N SER A 86 -17.78 2.20 -2.34
CA SER A 86 -17.19 2.93 -3.48
C SER A 86 -15.81 3.55 -3.22
N LYS A 87 -15.10 3.08 -2.19
CA LYS A 87 -13.93 3.81 -1.65
C LYS A 87 -12.61 3.42 -2.28
N SER A 88 -12.38 2.16 -2.67
CA SER A 88 -11.03 1.74 -3.11
C SER A 88 -10.92 0.45 -3.94
N PHE A 89 -11.93 -0.42 -3.95
CA PHE A 89 -11.85 -1.72 -4.63
C PHE A 89 -12.89 -1.81 -5.73
N VAL A 90 -12.58 -2.57 -6.77
CA VAL A 90 -13.47 -2.94 -7.86
C VAL A 90 -13.43 -4.46 -8.06
N ARG A 91 -14.58 -5.07 -8.37
CA ARG A 91 -14.66 -6.49 -8.73
C ARG A 91 -14.63 -6.60 -10.24
N THR A 92 -13.57 -7.19 -10.78
CA THR A 92 -13.39 -7.34 -12.23
C THR A 92 -13.95 -8.66 -12.76
N SER A 93 -13.99 -9.70 -11.94
CA SER A 93 -14.45 -11.05 -12.30
C SER A 93 -14.87 -11.83 -11.03
N PRO A 94 -15.59 -12.98 -11.11
CA PRO A 94 -15.85 -13.80 -9.94
C PRO A 94 -14.57 -14.06 -9.13
N ASN A 95 -14.65 -13.82 -7.82
CA ASN A 95 -13.53 -13.96 -6.88
C ASN A 95 -12.24 -13.21 -7.27
N THR A 96 -12.34 -12.20 -8.13
CA THR A 96 -11.19 -11.42 -8.63
C THR A 96 -11.42 -9.94 -8.37
N PHE A 97 -10.45 -9.31 -7.74
CA PHE A 97 -10.56 -7.93 -7.26
C PHE A 97 -9.36 -7.10 -7.69
N ALA A 98 -9.58 -5.81 -7.92
CA ALA A 98 -8.56 -4.83 -8.23
C ALA A 98 -8.79 -3.53 -7.43
N LEU A 99 -7.80 -2.64 -7.43
CA LEU A 99 -7.92 -1.31 -6.84
C LEU A 99 -8.46 -0.33 -7.88
N LYS A 100 -9.35 0.57 -7.43
CA LYS A 100 -10.00 1.57 -8.30
C LYS A 100 -8.99 2.54 -8.95
N GLU A 101 -7.88 2.84 -8.29
CA GLU A 101 -6.84 3.74 -8.81
C GLU A 101 -6.01 3.14 -9.96
N HIS A 102 -5.99 1.82 -10.12
CA HIS A 102 -5.37 1.14 -11.27
C HIS A 102 -6.34 0.91 -12.43
N GLY A 103 -7.56 1.45 -12.37
CA GLY A 103 -8.61 1.27 -13.37
C GLY A 103 -8.70 2.36 -14.44
N SER A 104 -7.87 3.40 -14.36
CA SER A 104 -7.76 4.46 -15.36
C SER A 104 -6.35 4.46 -15.92
N ASP A 105 -6.26 4.23 -17.23
CA ASP A 105 -5.11 4.34 -18.13
C ASP A 105 -4.28 3.07 -18.46
N GLU A 106 -4.64 2.53 -19.64
CA GLU A 106 -3.81 1.94 -20.70
C GLU A 106 -3.32 0.48 -20.63
N ARG A 107 -4.03 -0.38 -21.38
CA ARG A 107 -3.55 -0.85 -22.70
C ARG A 107 -4.66 -1.54 -23.51
N GLY A 108 -5.21 -0.80 -24.48
CA GLY A 108 -5.66 -1.39 -25.73
C GLY A 108 -4.51 -1.36 -26.74
N GLN A 109 -4.20 -2.52 -27.34
CA GLN A 109 -3.67 -2.71 -28.70
C GLN A 109 -3.46 -4.24 -28.88
N HIS A 110 -4.31 -4.90 -29.65
CA HIS A 110 -4.13 -5.17 -31.08
C HIS A 110 -3.05 -6.23 -31.32
N ASP A 111 -3.47 -7.48 -31.52
CA ASP A 111 -2.74 -8.37 -32.43
C ASP A 111 -3.75 -8.96 -33.41
N LYS A 112 -3.67 -8.48 -34.64
CA LYS A 112 -4.15 -9.16 -35.83
C LYS A 112 -3.03 -10.11 -36.25
N ARG A 113 -3.38 -11.39 -36.43
CA ARG A 113 -2.77 -12.46 -37.25
C ARG A 113 -3.38 -13.76 -36.71
N ASP A 114 -4.06 -14.60 -37.48
CA ASP A 114 -3.89 -14.99 -38.88
C ASP A 114 -5.21 -15.01 -39.68
#